data_AF-A0A7V8YNR4-F1
#
_entry.id   AF-A0A7V8YNR4-F1
#
_cell.length_a   1.000
_cell.length_b   1.000
_cell.length_c   1.000
_cell.angle_alpha   90.00
_cell.angle_beta   90.00
_cell.angle_gamma   90.00
#
_symmetry.space_group_name_H-M   'P 1'
#
loop_
_entity.id
_entity.type
_entity.pdbx_description
1 polymer ?
#
loop_
_entity_poly.entity_id
_entity_poly.type
_entity_poly.pdbx_seq_one_letter_code
_entity_poly.pdbx_strand_id
1 'polypeptide(L)'
;FIMIAGTYTPLALLVLSGWLHTVVLVAVWAGAAFGIVFEWASDRLPHGWVTSVYITLGWVGVISLPQMWTSLGVLGCLLIFGGGVFYTGGAIVHAARAPDPNPAVFGYHEIFHVCVLVAAAMHYCCIAFLVLPRG
;
A
#
# COMPACT_ATOMS: atom_id res chain seq x y z
N PHE A 1 3.84 3.44 7.26
CA PHE A 1 4.11 4.66 6.46
C PHE A 1 5.21 4.46 5.42
N ILE A 2 6.46 4.19 5.83
CA ILE A 2 7.61 4.10 4.91
C ILE A 2 7.44 3.02 3.84
N MET A 3 6.89 1.85 4.17
CA MET A 3 6.63 0.80 3.19
C MET A 3 5.76 1.29 2.03
N ILE A 4 4.72 2.08 2.31
CA ILE A 4 3.82 2.65 1.29
C ILE A 4 4.64 3.58 0.37
N ALA A 5 5.31 4.58 0.94
CA ALA A 5 6.14 5.51 0.16
C ALA A 5 7.24 4.80 -0.65
N GLY A 6 7.87 3.77 -0.05
CA GLY A 6 8.88 2.94 -0.69
C GLY A 6 8.32 2.19 -1.89
N THR A 7 7.13 1.58 -1.80
CA THR A 7 6.51 0.87 -2.95
C THR A 7 6.09 1.82 -4.07
N TYR A 8 5.70 3.05 -3.75
CA TYR A 8 5.31 4.06 -4.75
C TYR A 8 6.51 4.72 -5.44
N THR A 9 7.68 4.76 -4.81
CA THR A 9 8.87 5.42 -5.36
C THR A 9 9.30 4.87 -6.73
N PRO A 10 9.54 3.55 -6.92
CA PRO A 10 9.91 3.03 -8.24
C PRO A 10 8.78 3.16 -9.26
N LEU A 11 7.51 3.05 -8.83
CA LEU A 11 6.37 3.28 -9.71
C LEU A 11 6.33 4.73 -10.22
N ALA A 12 6.49 5.70 -9.32
CA ALA A 12 6.50 7.11 -9.69
C ALA A 12 7.68 7.44 -10.61
N LEU A 13 8.89 6.97 -10.27
CA LEU A 13 10.10 7.34 -11.01
C LEU A 13 10.25 6.63 -12.37
N LEU A 14 9.77 5.39 -12.51
CA LEU A 14 10.04 4.55 -13.69
C LEU A 14 8.80 4.27 -14.55
N VAL A 15 7.59 4.46 -14.03
CA VAL A 15 6.34 4.14 -14.76
C VAL A 15 5.54 5.39 -15.11
N LEU A 16 5.52 6.38 -14.20
CA LEU A 16 4.73 7.58 -14.37
C LEU A 16 5.49 8.66 -15.15
N SER A 17 4.73 9.52 -15.83
CA SER A 17 5.27 10.60 -16.66
C SER A 17 4.50 11.91 -16.47
N GLY A 18 5.08 13.01 -16.97
CA GLY A 18 4.50 14.35 -16.88
C GLY A 18 4.59 14.91 -15.47
N TRP A 19 3.55 15.56 -14.97
CA TRP A 19 3.50 16.09 -13.59
C TRP A 19 3.12 15.02 -12.55
N LEU A 20 2.53 13.91 -13.01
CA LEU A 20 1.92 12.90 -12.13
C LEU A 20 2.95 12.19 -11.25
N HIS A 21 4.14 11.88 -11.79
CA HIS A 21 5.23 11.28 -11.00
C HIS A 21 5.60 12.11 -9.78
N THR A 22 5.70 13.43 -9.93
CA THR A 22 6.08 14.36 -8.86
C THR A 22 4.96 14.46 -7.84
N VAL A 23 3.71 14.61 -8.29
CA VAL A 23 2.55 14.67 -7.38
C VAL A 23 2.41 13.41 -6.55
N VAL A 24 2.52 12.24 -7.17
CA VAL A 24 2.46 10.95 -6.44
C VAL A 24 3.60 10.84 -5.45
N LEU A 25 4.85 11.12 -5.88
CA LEU A 25 6.02 11.01 -5.01
C LEU A 25 5.94 11.96 -3.81
N VAL A 26 5.57 13.23 -4.04
CA VAL A 26 5.39 14.22 -2.96
C VAL A 26 4.26 13.80 -2.03
N ALA A 27 3.11 13.38 -2.57
CA ALA A 27 1.96 12.99 -1.75
C ALA A 27 2.29 11.81 -0.83
N VAL A 28 2.92 10.77 -1.34
CA VAL A 28 3.22 9.56 -0.53
C VAL A 28 4.31 9.82 0.50
N TRP A 29 5.35 10.60 0.17
CA TRP A 29 6.43 10.91 1.12
C TRP A 29 6.01 11.96 2.15
N ALA A 30 5.31 13.01 1.74
CA ALA A 30 4.75 14.00 2.67
C ALA A 30 3.73 13.34 3.60
N GLY A 31 2.85 12.48 3.07
CA GLY A 31 1.90 11.72 3.87
C GLY A 31 2.58 10.74 4.83
N ALA A 32 3.66 10.08 4.42
CA ALA A 32 4.44 9.22 5.29
C ALA A 32 5.13 10.01 6.41
N ALA A 33 5.78 11.13 6.09
CA ALA A 33 6.42 11.99 7.07
C ALA A 33 5.40 12.58 8.06
N PHE A 34 4.27 13.08 7.55
CA PHE A 34 3.17 13.58 8.37
C PHE A 34 2.63 12.51 9.31
N GLY A 35 2.35 11.31 8.80
CA GLY A 35 1.86 10.19 9.61
C GLY A 35 2.82 9.81 10.73
N ILE A 36 4.12 9.75 10.45
CA ILE A 36 5.17 9.43 11.44
C ILE A 36 5.26 10.53 12.50
N VAL A 37 5.38 11.80 12.09
CA VAL A 37 5.52 12.94 13.01
C VAL A 37 4.28 13.05 13.89
N PHE A 38 3.09 12.91 13.31
CA PHE A 38 1.85 13.04 14.06
C PHE A 38 1.65 11.87 15.03
N GLU A 39 2.00 10.65 14.63
CA GLU A 39 1.96 9.49 15.53
C GLU A 39 2.94 9.65 16.69
N TRP A 40 4.14 10.17 16.42
CA TRP A 40 5.14 10.41 17.45
C TRP A 40 4.82 11.58 18.39
N ALA A 41 4.22 12.65 17.87
CA ALA A 41 3.91 13.86 18.63
C ALA A 41 2.58 13.79 19.42
N SER A 42 1.77 12.75 19.23
CA SER A 42 0.42 12.66 19.81
C SER A 42 0.32 11.52 20.81
N ASP A 43 0.15 11.86 22.09
CA ASP A 43 -0.02 10.86 23.17
C ASP A 43 -1.38 10.14 23.15
N ARG A 44 -2.38 10.70 22.45
CA ARG A 44 -3.74 10.16 22.39
C ARG A 44 -4.32 10.25 20.98
N LEU A 45 -4.13 9.19 20.21
CA LEU A 45 -4.74 9.05 18.89
C LEU A 45 -6.06 8.28 18.98
N PRO A 46 -7.09 8.67 18.20
CA PRO A 46 -8.31 7.88 18.05
C PRO A 46 -8.01 6.47 17.58
N HIS A 47 -8.81 5.50 18.02
CA HIS A 47 -8.68 4.12 17.56
C HIS A 47 -8.84 4.05 16.03
N GLY A 48 -7.89 3.39 15.36
CA GLY A 48 -7.89 3.27 13.90
C GLY A 48 -7.29 4.45 13.12
N TRP A 49 -6.77 5.49 13.77
CA TRP A 49 -6.11 6.62 13.09
C TRP A 49 -5.05 6.16 12.08
N VAL A 50 -4.09 5.34 12.54
CA VAL A 50 -2.99 4.83 11.71
C VAL A 50 -3.52 4.05 10.52
N THR A 51 -4.52 3.18 10.74
CA THR A 51 -5.17 2.39 9.68
C THR A 51 -5.83 3.29 8.63
N SER A 52 -6.52 4.34 9.05
CA SER A 52 -7.17 5.29 8.13
C SER A 52 -6.16 6.04 7.27
N VAL A 53 -5.04 6.49 7.85
CA VAL A 53 -3.97 7.15 7.09
C VAL A 53 -3.32 6.18 6.12
N TYR A 54 -3.12 4.92 6.52
CA TYR A 54 -2.55 3.87 5.65
C TYR A 54 -3.45 3.60 4.44
N ILE A 55 -4.75 3.43 4.67
CA ILE A 55 -5.71 3.21 3.57
C ILE A 55 -5.72 4.43 2.66
N THR A 56 -5.83 5.64 3.21
CA THR A 56 -5.87 6.88 2.40
C THR A 56 -4.63 7.01 1.51
N LEU A 57 -3.43 6.81 2.07
CA LEU A 57 -2.18 6.86 1.29
C LEU A 57 -2.06 5.70 0.30
N GLY A 58 -2.58 4.53 0.64
CA GLY A 58 -2.60 3.35 -0.22
C GLY A 58 -3.39 3.55 -1.50
N TRP A 59 -4.42 4.40 -1.50
CA TRP A 59 -5.29 4.63 -2.66
C TRP A 59 -4.77 5.70 -3.63
N VAL A 60 -3.66 6.39 -3.34
CA VAL A 60 -3.02 7.36 -4.25
C VAL A 60 -2.72 6.73 -5.62
N GLY A 61 -2.43 5.43 -5.66
CA GLY A 61 -2.15 4.68 -6.88
C GLY A 61 -3.33 4.53 -7.82
N VAL A 62 -4.57 4.75 -7.36
CA VAL A 62 -5.75 4.76 -8.25
C VAL A 62 -5.65 5.88 -9.27
N ILE A 63 -5.11 7.03 -8.88
CA ILE A 63 -4.86 8.16 -9.78
C ILE A 63 -3.84 7.77 -10.86
N SER A 64 -2.93 6.86 -10.53
CA SER A 64 -1.86 6.38 -11.40
C SER A 64 -2.28 5.27 -12.34
N LEU A 65 -3.47 4.66 -12.15
CA LEU A 65 -3.92 3.49 -12.90
C LEU A 65 -3.90 3.66 -14.42
N PRO A 66 -4.32 4.79 -15.03
CA PRO A 66 -4.31 4.93 -16.49
C PRO A 66 -2.90 4.78 -17.08
N GLN A 67 -1.90 5.43 -16.48
CA GLN A 67 -0.51 5.32 -16.92
C GLN A 67 0.09 3.95 -16.61
N MET A 68 -0.26 3.37 -15.45
CA MET A 68 0.16 2.01 -15.12
C MET A 68 -0.40 0.97 -16.10
N TRP A 69 -1.64 1.15 -16.57
CA TRP A 69 -2.26 0.25 -17.55
C TRP A 69 -1.54 0.30 -18.89
N THR A 70 -1.24 1.50 -19.39
CA THR A 70 -0.51 1.65 -20.64
C THR A 70 0.93 1.18 -20.54
N SER A 71 1.57 1.40 -19.38
CA SER A 71 2.99 1.11 -19.20
C SER A 71 3.26 -0.33 -18.77
N LEU A 72 2.50 -0.90 -17.83
CA LEU A 72 2.73 -2.22 -17.23
C LEU A 72 1.80 -3.31 -17.77
N GLY A 73 0.75 -2.93 -18.50
CA GLY A 73 -0.26 -3.85 -19.01
C GLY A 73 -1.12 -4.48 -17.91
N VAL A 74 -1.96 -5.43 -18.32
CA VAL A 74 -2.96 -6.06 -17.45
C VAL A 74 -2.32 -6.74 -16.24
N LEU A 75 -1.21 -7.45 -16.43
CA LEU A 75 -0.55 -8.18 -15.34
C LEU A 75 -0.05 -7.24 -14.23
N GLY A 76 0.61 -6.14 -14.60
CA GLY A 76 1.08 -5.16 -13.60
C GLY A 76 -0.07 -4.51 -12.85
N CYS A 77 -1.15 -4.15 -13.55
CA CYS A 77 -2.34 -3.61 -12.90
C CYS A 77 -3.01 -4.62 -11.96
N LEU A 78 -3.09 -5.90 -12.33
CA LEU A 78 -3.63 -6.95 -11.45
C LEU A 78 -2.77 -7.15 -10.19
N LEU A 79 -1.44 -7.10 -10.31
CA LEU A 79 -0.54 -7.21 -9.17
C LEU A 79 -0.68 -6.03 -8.21
N ILE A 80 -0.71 -4.79 -8.72
CA ILE A 80 -0.87 -3.59 -7.88
C ILE A 80 -2.28 -3.53 -7.27
N PHE A 81 -3.32 -3.70 -8.09
CA PHE A 81 -4.71 -3.63 -7.62
C PHE A 81 -5.02 -4.77 -6.65
N GLY A 82 -4.63 -6.00 -6.98
CA GLY A 82 -4.80 -7.15 -6.10
C GLY A 82 -4.04 -7.00 -4.78
N GLY A 83 -2.83 -6.43 -4.81
CA GLY A 83 -2.11 -6.07 -3.60
C GLY A 83 -2.88 -5.05 -2.73
N GLY A 84 -3.48 -4.03 -3.34
CA GLY A 84 -4.36 -3.08 -2.67
C GLY A 84 -5.60 -3.72 -2.03
N VAL A 85 -6.20 -4.70 -2.72
CA VAL A 85 -7.32 -5.49 -2.21
C VAL A 85 -6.91 -6.32 -0.99
N PHE A 86 -5.76 -7.00 -1.03
CA PHE A 86 -5.27 -7.76 0.12
C PHE A 86 -4.93 -6.86 1.31
N TYR A 87 -4.28 -5.72 1.10
CA TYR A 87 -4.04 -4.75 2.19
C TYR A 87 -5.34 -4.25 2.82
N THR A 88 -6.33 -3.89 2.00
CA THR A 88 -7.61 -3.39 2.48
C THR A 88 -8.40 -4.49 3.21
N GLY A 89 -8.46 -5.69 2.65
CA GLY A 89 -9.12 -6.85 3.25
C GLY A 89 -8.49 -7.23 4.60
N GLY A 90 -7.16 -7.26 4.67
CA GLY A 90 -6.44 -7.47 5.94
C GLY A 90 -6.78 -6.40 6.96
N ALA A 91 -6.79 -5.12 6.58
CA ALA A 91 -7.14 -4.02 7.48
C ALA A 91 -8.58 -4.17 8.02
N ILE A 92 -9.53 -4.61 7.17
CA ILE A 92 -10.90 -4.91 7.58
C ILE A 92 -10.94 -6.07 8.59
N VAL A 93 -10.23 -7.17 8.32
CA VAL A 93 -10.15 -8.32 9.25
C VAL A 93 -9.60 -7.89 10.60
N HIS A 94 -8.52 -7.09 10.60
CA HIS A 94 -7.91 -6.57 11.82
C HIS A 94 -8.87 -5.65 12.60
N ALA A 95 -9.60 -4.78 11.90
CA ALA A 95 -10.56 -3.86 12.52
C ALA A 95 -11.80 -4.59 13.05
N ALA A 96 -12.31 -5.57 12.30
CA ALA A 96 -13.47 -6.38 12.68
C ALA A 96 -13.14 -7.39 13.79
N ARG A 97 -11.85 -7.67 14.02
CA ARG A 97 -11.37 -8.74 14.92
C ARG A 97 -11.98 -10.10 14.57
N ALA A 98 -12.20 -10.33 13.28
CA ALA A 98 -12.83 -11.52 12.74
C ALA A 98 -12.39 -11.74 11.27
N PRO A 99 -12.27 -13.00 10.81
CA PRO A 99 -12.55 -14.24 11.54
C PRO A 99 -11.42 -14.61 12.52
N ASP A 100 -11.76 -15.42 13.52
CA ASP A 100 -10.83 -15.87 14.57
C ASP A 100 -10.83 -17.41 14.67
N PRO A 101 -10.20 -18.11 13.71
CA PRO A 101 -10.35 -19.55 13.58
C PRO A 101 -9.66 -20.34 14.69
N ASN A 102 -8.54 -19.84 15.23
CA ASN A 102 -7.91 -20.39 16.43
C ASN A 102 -7.21 -19.27 17.22
N PRO A 103 -7.87 -18.64 18.21
CA PRO A 103 -7.33 -17.48 18.93
C PRO A 103 -5.99 -17.72 19.64
N ALA A 104 -5.66 -18.99 19.93
CA ALA A 104 -4.41 -19.34 20.62
C ALA A 104 -3.19 -19.43 19.69
N VAL A 105 -3.40 -19.57 18.37
CA VAL A 105 -2.31 -19.87 17.41
C VAL A 105 -2.44 -19.10 16.10
N PHE A 106 -3.66 -18.90 15.61
CA PHE A 106 -3.95 -18.28 14.32
C PHE A 106 -5.34 -17.63 14.34
N GLY A 107 -5.39 -16.36 14.74
CA GLY A 107 -6.58 -15.54 14.79
C GLY A 107 -6.61 -14.46 13.72
N TYR A 108 -7.42 -13.42 13.95
CA TYR A 108 -7.59 -12.30 13.03
C TYR A 108 -6.28 -11.53 12.78
N HIS A 109 -5.36 -11.51 13.76
CA HIS A 109 -4.09 -10.79 13.66
C HIS A 109 -3.13 -11.50 12.70
N GLU A 110 -3.04 -12.83 12.76
CA GLU A 110 -2.23 -13.63 11.86
C GLU A 110 -2.80 -13.60 10.44
N ILE A 111 -4.13 -13.63 10.29
CA ILE A 111 -4.79 -13.44 8.98
C ILE A 111 -4.42 -12.09 8.38
N PHE A 112 -4.45 -11.02 9.19
CA PHE A 112 -4.01 -9.69 8.75
C PHE A 112 -2.56 -9.74 8.23
N HIS A 113 -1.63 -10.35 8.97
CA HIS A 113 -0.24 -10.48 8.52
C HIS A 113 -0.09 -11.29 7.24
N VAL A 114 -0.85 -12.37 7.06
CA VAL A 114 -0.85 -13.14 5.80
C VAL A 114 -1.34 -12.27 4.64
N CYS A 115 -2.41 -11.50 4.83
CA CYS A 115 -2.88 -10.56 3.81
C CYS A 115 -1.81 -9.51 3.45
N VAL A 116 -1.13 -8.93 4.45
CA VAL A 116 -0.02 -7.98 4.26
C VAL A 116 1.13 -8.64 3.49
N LEU A 117 1.50 -9.87 3.83
CA LEU A 117 2.57 -10.61 3.18
C LEU A 117 2.26 -10.88 1.70
N VAL A 118 1.04 -11.35 1.40
CA VAL A 118 0.59 -11.57 0.02
C VAL A 118 0.57 -10.26 -0.75
N ALA A 119 0.05 -9.19 -0.17
CA ALA A 119 0.05 -7.87 -0.79
C ALA A 119 1.47 -7.37 -1.09
N ALA A 120 2.39 -7.50 -0.13
CA ALA A 120 3.79 -7.13 -0.31
C ALA A 120 4.47 -7.95 -1.42
N ALA A 121 4.21 -9.25 -1.47
CA ALA A 121 4.73 -10.13 -2.53
C ALA A 121 4.22 -9.71 -3.92
N MET A 122 2.94 -9.34 -4.05
CA MET A 122 2.39 -8.85 -5.32
C MET A 122 3.05 -7.55 -5.78
N HIS A 123 3.21 -6.58 -4.88
CA HIS A 123 3.93 -5.33 -5.19
C HIS A 123 5.39 -5.58 -5.54
N TYR A 124 6.07 -6.45 -4.78
CA TYR A 124 7.44 -6.85 -5.04
C TYR A 124 7.58 -7.48 -6.43
N CYS A 125 6.74 -8.45 -6.79
CA CYS A 125 6.77 -9.08 -8.11
C CYS A 125 6.53 -8.06 -9.23
N CYS A 126 5.58 -7.13 -9.06
CA CYS A 126 5.35 -6.08 -10.03
C CYS A 126 6.61 -5.21 -10.21
N ILE A 127 7.22 -4.78 -9.10
CA ILE A 127 8.41 -3.92 -9.14
C ILE A 127 9.60 -4.67 -9.75
N ALA A 128 9.89 -5.88 -9.26
CA ALA A 128 11.04 -6.69 -9.66
C ALA A 128 10.99 -7.10 -11.13
N PHE A 129 9.83 -7.54 -11.62
CA PHE A 129 9.71 -8.18 -12.93
C PHE A 129 9.09 -7.31 -14.01
N LEU A 130 8.38 -6.23 -13.65
CA LEU A 130 7.70 -5.37 -14.64
C LEU A 130 8.19 -3.92 -14.61
N VAL A 131 8.54 -3.38 -13.44
CA VAL A 131 9.01 -1.99 -13.33
C VAL A 131 10.50 -1.88 -13.58
N LEU A 132 11.32 -2.63 -12.84
CA LEU A 132 12.77 -2.56 -12.92
C LEU A 132 13.34 -2.85 -14.32
N PRO A 133 12.85 -3.85 -15.09
CA PRO A 133 13.35 -4.09 -16.45
C PRO A 133 13.08 -2.98 -17.46
N ARG A 134 12.36 -1.92 -17.08
CA ARG A 134 12.08 -0.75 -17.93
C ARG A 134 13.03 0.43 -17.73
N GLY A 135 13.78 0.47 -16.63
CA GLY A 135 14.77 1.51 -16.32
C GLY A 135 16.16 1.11 -16.79
#